data_AF-A0A8S3W5H2-F1
#
_entry.id   AF-A0A8S3W5H2-F1
#
_cell.length_a   1.000
_cell.length_b   1.000
_cell.length_c   1.000
_cell.angle_alpha   90.00
_cell.angle_beta   90.00
_cell.angle_gamma   90.00
#
_symmetry.space_group_name_H-M   'P 1'
#
loop_
_entity.id
_entity.type
_entity.pdbx_description
1 polymer ?
#
loop_
_entity_poly.entity_id
_entity_poly.type
_entity_poly.pdbx_seq_one_letter_code
_entity_poly.pdbx_strand_id
1 'polypeptide(L)'
;MSSQSIIIYVVLSLNSFNLKADILNVEHRLKELSTSTNSESNLEFLYPKECFEILESFSYSASNLTMCSIVNARPVRLCEKCIDKYLDFRNKYEELHKTSINGTTCSSVLISHDRLEVVLQYHNGIIEIWNKGNCNSCFDWNGNVPTLSNDTKHFNTLFNETMKCLINNFDPQNNATVCEKCMQYYLELDTFYSSLSTDAIGLDSICMDVVDSMNSTRSIWSKTLNCCKLRISPEVVFLCSAGLISFLPLIFYLSVRYCGPIRDLPKVLRESRFKQTILRSVNSRED
;
A
#
# COMPACT_ATOMS: atom_id res chain seq x y z
N MET A 1 53.44 26.41 -40.35
CA MET A 1 52.08 25.81 -40.35
C MET A 1 52.24 24.36 -39.91
N SER A 2 51.74 24.05 -38.73
CA SER A 2 52.06 22.84 -37.96
C SER A 2 51.38 21.58 -38.51
N SER A 3 52.01 20.42 -38.34
CA SER A 3 51.52 19.09 -38.76
C SER A 3 50.11 18.73 -38.28
N GLN A 4 49.54 19.47 -37.32
CA GLN A 4 48.16 19.28 -36.86
C GLN A 4 47.10 19.77 -37.87
N SER A 5 47.40 20.76 -38.72
CA SER A 5 46.44 21.25 -39.71
C SER A 5 46.24 20.27 -40.88
N ILE A 6 47.25 19.45 -41.22
CA ILE A 6 47.17 18.48 -42.32
C ILE A 6 46.30 17.28 -41.93
N ILE A 7 46.39 16.82 -40.67
CA ILE A 7 45.61 15.68 -40.17
C ILE A 7 44.10 16.01 -40.17
N ILE A 8 43.72 17.24 -39.80
CA ILE A 8 42.30 17.66 -39.81
C ILE A 8 41.74 17.71 -41.23
N TYR A 9 42.50 18.22 -42.21
CA TYR A 9 42.08 18.22 -43.61
C TYR A 9 41.95 16.81 -44.19
N VAL A 10 42.86 15.90 -43.85
CA VAL A 10 42.79 14.50 -44.29
C VAL A 10 41.59 13.78 -43.67
N VAL A 11 41.32 13.96 -42.37
CA VAL A 11 40.15 13.35 -41.70
C VAL A 11 38.83 13.91 -42.21
N LEU A 12 38.73 15.22 -42.47
CA LEU A 12 37.54 15.83 -43.07
C LEU A 12 37.31 15.35 -44.52
N SER A 13 38.39 15.19 -45.30
CA SER A 13 38.30 14.65 -46.66
C SER A 13 37.88 13.18 -46.69
N LEU A 14 38.41 12.35 -45.79
CA LEU A 14 38.04 10.93 -45.65
C LEU A 14 36.59 10.75 -45.18
N ASN A 15 36.12 11.57 -44.23
CA ASN A 15 34.72 11.56 -43.80
C ASN A 15 33.78 12.00 -44.91
N SER A 16 34.15 13.00 -45.71
CA SER A 16 33.33 13.43 -46.86
C SER A 16 33.28 12.39 -48.00
N PHE A 17 34.33 11.57 -48.16
CA PHE A 17 34.36 10.48 -49.14
C PHE A 17 33.53 9.28 -48.68
N ASN A 18 33.60 8.90 -47.41
CA ASN A 18 32.78 7.84 -46.83
C ASN A 18 31.29 8.20 -46.81
N LEU A 19 30.94 9.45 -46.47
CA LEU A 19 29.54 9.91 -46.52
C LEU A 19 28.97 9.81 -47.96
N LYS A 20 29.79 10.09 -48.98
CA LYS A 20 29.38 10.05 -50.38
C LYS A 20 29.26 8.61 -50.92
N ALA A 21 30.09 7.69 -50.43
CA ALA A 21 30.00 6.26 -50.74
C ALA A 21 28.76 5.62 -50.09
N ASP A 22 28.44 6.00 -48.85
CA ASP A 22 27.24 5.54 -48.15
C ASP A 22 25.96 6.08 -48.80
N ILE A 23 25.94 7.35 -49.24
CA ILE A 23 24.81 7.93 -49.98
C ILE A 23 24.60 7.22 -51.34
N LEU A 24 25.66 6.90 -52.08
CA LEU A 24 25.55 6.15 -53.35
C LEU A 24 25.06 4.72 -53.15
N ASN A 25 25.44 4.07 -52.04
CA ASN A 25 24.98 2.72 -51.68
C ASN A 25 23.51 2.72 -51.24
N VAL A 26 23.06 3.78 -50.57
CA VAL A 26 21.65 4.00 -50.21
C VAL A 26 20.82 4.31 -51.46
N GLU A 27 21.33 5.12 -52.39
CA GLU A 27 20.63 5.47 -53.63
C GLU A 27 20.51 4.27 -54.59
N HIS A 28 21.52 3.39 -54.64
CA HIS A 28 21.46 2.13 -55.39
C HIS A 28 20.47 1.13 -54.77
N ARG A 29 20.43 1.00 -53.43
CA ARG A 29 19.43 0.16 -52.73
C ARG A 29 18.01 0.71 -52.86
N LEU A 30 17.84 2.03 -52.86
CA LEU A 30 16.54 2.68 -53.11
C LEU A 30 16.09 2.47 -54.56
N LYS A 31 17.01 2.42 -55.52
CA LYS A 31 16.70 2.09 -56.92
C LYS A 31 16.28 0.63 -57.10
N GLU A 32 16.93 -0.32 -56.41
CA GLU A 32 16.50 -1.73 -56.41
C GLU A 32 15.14 -1.94 -55.72
N LEU A 33 14.78 -1.12 -54.72
CA LEU A 33 13.43 -1.10 -54.14
C LEU A 33 12.36 -0.48 -55.07
N SER A 34 12.75 0.38 -56.01
CA SER A 34 11.80 1.13 -56.86
C SER A 34 11.34 0.38 -58.11
N THR A 35 11.96 -0.75 -58.47
CA THR A 35 11.60 -1.52 -59.69
C THR A 35 10.59 -2.65 -59.48
N SER A 36 9.99 -2.76 -58.30
CA SER A 36 8.89 -3.70 -58.05
C SER A 36 7.90 -3.12 -57.04
N THR A 37 6.95 -2.31 -57.51
CA THR A 37 5.51 -2.34 -57.15
C THR A 37 4.81 -1.05 -57.60
N ASN A 38 4.01 -1.16 -58.65
CA ASN A 38 2.85 -0.29 -58.84
C ASN A 38 1.72 -0.90 -58.00
N SER A 39 1.53 -0.42 -56.77
CA SER A 39 0.29 -0.61 -56.02
C SER A 39 0.28 0.33 -54.81
N GLU A 40 -0.87 0.93 -54.59
CA GLU A 40 -1.17 1.90 -53.53
C GLU A 40 -0.70 1.45 -52.13
N SER A 41 -0.47 2.46 -51.30
CA SER A 41 -0.15 2.41 -49.87
C SER A 41 -0.79 1.23 -49.11
N ASN A 42 -0.05 0.13 -48.99
CA ASN A 42 -0.19 -0.86 -47.94
C ASN A 42 1.17 -1.03 -47.30
N LEU A 43 1.40 -0.35 -46.16
CA LEU A 43 2.47 -0.71 -45.25
C LEU A 43 2.06 -2.04 -44.61
N GLU A 44 2.21 -3.12 -45.36
CA GLU A 44 2.00 -4.49 -44.90
C GLU A 44 3.12 -4.77 -43.91
N PHE A 45 2.77 -4.69 -42.63
CA PHE A 45 3.68 -4.91 -41.53
C PHE A 45 4.35 -6.29 -41.69
N LEU A 46 5.67 -6.30 -41.51
CA LEU A 46 6.55 -7.48 -41.62
C LEU A 46 6.41 -8.43 -40.40
N TYR A 47 5.20 -8.66 -39.90
CA TYR A 47 4.94 -9.63 -38.84
C TYR A 47 3.97 -10.72 -39.29
N PRO A 48 4.10 -11.96 -38.78
CA PRO A 48 3.14 -13.02 -39.07
C PRO A 48 1.73 -12.58 -38.66
N LYS A 49 0.75 -12.82 -39.53
CA LYS A 49 -0.65 -12.45 -39.31
C LYS A 49 -1.19 -13.04 -38.00
N GLU A 50 -0.81 -14.28 -37.69
CA GLU A 50 -1.24 -14.96 -36.47
C GLU A 50 -0.71 -14.28 -35.20
N CYS A 51 0.51 -13.71 -35.21
CA CYS A 51 1.02 -12.94 -34.07
C CYS A 51 0.19 -11.66 -33.86
N PHE A 52 -0.25 -11.02 -34.93
CA PHE A 52 -1.10 -9.84 -34.85
C PHE A 52 -2.49 -10.17 -34.32
N GLU A 53 -3.09 -11.29 -34.72
CA GLU A 53 -4.38 -11.75 -34.19
C GLU A 53 -4.31 -12.03 -32.68
N ILE A 54 -3.21 -12.64 -32.21
CA ILE A 54 -2.99 -12.87 -30.78
C ILE A 54 -2.80 -11.53 -30.04
N LEU A 55 -2.06 -10.58 -30.62
CA LEU A 55 -1.89 -9.25 -30.05
C LEU A 55 -3.22 -8.50 -29.93
N GLU A 56 -4.07 -8.59 -30.95
CA GLU A 56 -5.41 -8.01 -30.93
C GLU A 56 -6.25 -8.64 -29.80
N SER A 57 -6.22 -9.96 -29.68
CA SER A 57 -6.90 -10.68 -28.59
C SER A 57 -6.40 -10.27 -27.21
N PHE A 58 -5.08 -10.11 -27.03
CA PHE A 58 -4.49 -9.57 -25.80
C PHE A 58 -4.96 -8.13 -25.53
N SER A 59 -5.07 -7.29 -26.56
CA SER A 59 -5.55 -5.91 -26.40
C SER A 59 -6.99 -5.85 -25.89
N TYR A 60 -7.87 -6.73 -26.39
CA TYR A 60 -9.25 -6.83 -25.92
C TYR A 60 -9.33 -7.33 -24.49
N SER A 61 -8.57 -8.36 -24.12
CA SER A 61 -8.57 -8.89 -22.75
C SER A 61 -8.02 -7.87 -21.74
N ALA A 62 -6.96 -7.13 -22.11
CA ALA A 62 -6.41 -6.04 -21.31
C ALA A 62 -7.42 -4.89 -21.12
N SER A 63 -8.12 -4.49 -22.18
CA SER A 63 -9.17 -3.47 -22.12
C SER A 63 -10.33 -3.90 -21.21
N ASN A 64 -10.80 -5.13 -21.37
CA ASN A 64 -11.91 -5.67 -20.57
C ASN A 64 -11.55 -5.76 -19.08
N LEU A 65 -10.33 -6.19 -18.76
CA LEU A 65 -9.85 -6.22 -17.38
C LEU A 65 -9.73 -4.81 -16.81
N THR A 66 -9.18 -3.86 -17.57
CA THR A 66 -9.06 -2.46 -17.16
C THR A 66 -10.44 -1.85 -16.89
N MET A 67 -11.39 -2.06 -17.79
CA MET A 67 -12.77 -1.61 -17.61
C MET A 67 -13.40 -2.21 -16.36
N CYS A 68 -13.29 -3.52 -16.17
CA CYS A 68 -13.80 -4.18 -14.97
C CYS A 68 -13.18 -3.61 -13.70
N SER A 69 -11.87 -3.35 -13.72
CA SER A 69 -11.13 -2.80 -12.59
C SER A 69 -11.62 -1.42 -12.18
N ILE A 70 -11.85 -0.55 -13.15
CA ILE A 70 -12.31 0.83 -12.91
C ILE A 70 -13.75 0.85 -12.40
N VAL A 71 -14.64 0.05 -12.99
CA VAL A 71 -16.06 -0.01 -12.58
C VAL A 71 -16.21 -0.55 -11.16
N ASN A 72 -15.33 -1.45 -10.72
CA ASN A 72 -15.33 -2.03 -9.38
C ASN A 72 -14.31 -1.39 -8.42
N ALA A 73 -13.92 -0.14 -8.68
CA ALA A 73 -12.96 0.57 -7.83
C ALA A 73 -13.56 1.17 -6.55
N ARG A 74 -14.90 1.32 -6.47
CA ARG A 74 -15.59 1.92 -5.31
C ARG A 74 -16.99 1.31 -5.08
N PRO A 75 -17.23 0.58 -3.98
CA PRO A 75 -16.20 0.00 -3.09
C PRO A 75 -15.28 -0.96 -3.87
N VAL A 76 -14.04 -1.13 -3.41
CA VAL A 76 -13.06 -1.98 -4.11
C VAL A 76 -13.55 -3.43 -4.09
N ARG A 77 -13.87 -3.95 -5.28
CA ARG A 77 -14.29 -5.34 -5.53
C ARG A 77 -13.58 -5.90 -6.78
N LEU A 78 -12.37 -5.40 -7.03
CA LEU A 78 -11.58 -5.71 -8.20
C LEU A 78 -11.27 -7.21 -8.27
N CYS A 79 -10.80 -7.78 -7.16
CA CYS A 79 -10.27 -9.14 -7.15
C CYS A 79 -11.40 -10.13 -7.44
N GLU A 80 -12.53 -10.01 -6.73
CA GLU A 80 -13.67 -10.91 -6.84
C GLU A 80 -14.44 -10.75 -8.15
N LYS A 81 -14.64 -9.52 -8.64
CA LYS A 81 -15.48 -9.26 -9.81
C LYS A 81 -14.74 -9.42 -11.14
N CYS A 82 -13.41 -9.29 -11.13
CA CYS A 82 -12.62 -9.26 -12.35
C CYS A 82 -11.71 -10.48 -12.54
N ILE A 83 -11.82 -11.52 -11.70
CA ILE A 83 -10.99 -12.72 -11.77
C ILE A 83 -11.02 -13.39 -13.15
N ASP A 84 -12.19 -13.55 -13.77
CA ASP A 84 -12.30 -14.18 -15.09
C ASP A 84 -11.55 -13.39 -16.16
N LYS A 85 -11.63 -12.05 -16.08
CA LYS A 85 -10.95 -11.15 -17.02
C LYS A 85 -9.45 -11.13 -16.78
N TYR A 86 -9.02 -11.27 -15.52
CA TYR A 86 -7.63 -11.44 -15.16
C TYR A 86 -7.04 -12.73 -15.71
N LEU A 87 -7.75 -13.85 -15.60
CA LEU A 87 -7.34 -15.13 -16.16
C LEU A 87 -7.22 -15.08 -17.69
N ASP A 88 -8.20 -14.51 -18.37
CA ASP A 88 -8.16 -14.35 -19.83
C ASP A 88 -6.96 -13.47 -20.26
N PHE A 89 -6.77 -12.33 -19.60
CA PHE A 89 -5.62 -11.46 -19.83
C PHE A 89 -4.27 -12.17 -19.65
N ARG A 90 -4.10 -12.92 -18.55
CA ARG A 90 -2.91 -13.73 -18.28
C ARG A 90 -2.69 -14.78 -19.36
N ASN A 91 -3.73 -15.51 -19.72
CA ASN A 91 -3.66 -16.58 -20.72
C ASN A 91 -3.29 -16.03 -22.10
N LYS A 92 -3.87 -14.90 -22.51
CA LYS A 92 -3.56 -14.25 -23.79
C LYS A 92 -2.14 -13.69 -23.85
N TYR A 93 -1.64 -13.17 -22.74
CA TYR A 93 -0.24 -12.76 -22.66
C TYR A 93 0.71 -13.97 -22.73
N GLU A 94 0.39 -15.07 -22.05
CA GLU A 94 1.18 -16.31 -22.14
C GLU A 94 1.14 -16.91 -23.56
N GLU A 95 0.00 -16.87 -24.23
CA GLU A 95 -0.17 -17.30 -25.63
C GLU A 95 0.75 -16.48 -26.56
N LEU A 96 0.76 -15.14 -26.39
CA LEU A 96 1.64 -14.24 -27.12
C LEU A 96 3.13 -14.56 -26.88
N HIS A 97 3.48 -14.97 -25.67
CA HIS A 97 4.86 -15.27 -25.30
C HIS A 97 5.34 -16.65 -25.78
N LYS A 98 4.45 -17.65 -25.81
CA LYS A 98 4.79 -19.04 -26.15
C LYS A 98 4.66 -19.35 -27.64
N THR A 99 3.83 -18.61 -28.37
CA THR A 99 3.62 -18.85 -29.80
C THR A 99 4.87 -18.52 -30.60
N SER A 100 5.30 -19.50 -31.41
CA SER A 100 6.45 -19.39 -32.30
C SER A 100 6.04 -19.76 -33.71
N ILE A 101 6.39 -18.89 -34.67
CA ILE A 101 6.06 -19.04 -36.07
C ILE A 101 7.38 -18.98 -36.85
N ASN A 102 7.65 -20.02 -37.63
CA ASN A 102 8.87 -20.15 -38.43
C ASN A 102 10.16 -19.95 -37.59
N GLY A 103 10.16 -20.43 -36.35
CA GLY A 103 11.31 -20.34 -35.44
C GLY A 103 11.47 -19.01 -34.70
N THR A 104 10.60 -18.02 -34.96
CA THR A 104 10.61 -16.72 -34.27
C THR A 104 9.41 -16.61 -33.34
N THR A 105 9.63 -16.22 -32.08
CA THR A 105 8.53 -16.06 -31.11
C THR A 105 7.80 -14.74 -31.34
N CYS A 106 6.47 -14.72 -31.19
CA CYS A 106 5.71 -13.47 -31.32
C CYS A 106 6.18 -12.42 -30.32
N SER A 107 6.59 -12.83 -29.11
CA SER A 107 7.21 -11.95 -28.11
C SER A 107 8.47 -11.23 -28.64
N SER A 108 9.36 -11.93 -29.33
CA SER A 108 10.58 -11.29 -29.88
C SER A 108 10.29 -10.24 -30.96
N VAL A 109 9.17 -10.35 -31.66
CA VAL A 109 8.76 -9.43 -32.73
C VAL A 109 7.89 -8.28 -32.22
N LEU A 110 7.04 -8.53 -31.21
CA LEU A 110 6.01 -7.58 -30.78
C LEU A 110 6.21 -6.97 -29.39
N ILE A 111 7.00 -7.62 -28.52
CA ILE A 111 7.24 -7.15 -27.15
C ILE A 111 8.62 -6.51 -27.03
N SER A 112 9.66 -7.17 -27.55
CA SER A 112 11.07 -6.77 -27.35
C SER A 112 11.72 -6.12 -28.58
N HIS A 113 10.92 -5.50 -29.47
CA HIS A 113 11.42 -4.93 -30.72
C HIS A 113 11.73 -3.43 -30.65
N ASP A 114 11.07 -2.68 -29.78
CA ASP A 114 11.22 -1.23 -29.66
C ASP A 114 11.60 -0.79 -28.24
N ARG A 115 12.11 0.43 -28.08
CA ARG A 115 12.60 0.95 -26.79
C ARG A 115 11.49 1.28 -25.79
N LEU A 116 10.25 1.45 -26.26
CA LEU A 116 9.12 1.80 -25.43
C LEU A 116 8.44 0.55 -24.85
N GLU A 117 8.47 -0.56 -25.59
CA GLU A 117 7.92 -1.87 -25.21
C GLU A 117 6.47 -1.76 -24.71
N VAL A 118 5.61 -1.09 -25.50
CA VAL A 118 4.24 -0.70 -25.09
C VAL A 118 3.45 -1.90 -24.52
N VAL A 119 3.52 -3.04 -25.19
CA VAL A 119 2.83 -4.28 -24.78
C VAL A 119 3.28 -4.73 -23.38
N LEU A 120 4.59 -4.70 -23.12
CA LEU A 120 5.16 -5.06 -21.82
C LEU A 120 4.77 -4.07 -20.74
N GLN A 121 4.81 -2.77 -21.03
CA GLN A 121 4.46 -1.71 -20.09
C GLN A 121 3.00 -1.80 -19.64
N TYR A 122 2.07 -1.97 -20.58
CA TYR A 122 0.66 -2.20 -20.24
C TYR A 122 0.45 -3.50 -19.47
N HIS A 123 1.13 -4.57 -19.86
CA HIS A 123 1.06 -5.83 -19.13
C HIS A 123 1.48 -5.64 -17.66
N ASN A 124 2.65 -5.05 -17.45
CA ASN A 124 3.23 -4.86 -16.12
C ASN A 124 2.38 -3.91 -15.27
N GLY A 125 1.85 -2.83 -15.83
CA GLY A 125 0.99 -1.90 -15.11
C GLY A 125 -0.30 -2.55 -14.61
N ILE A 126 -0.93 -3.40 -15.44
CA ILE A 126 -2.13 -4.15 -15.05
C ILE A 126 -1.81 -5.18 -13.96
N ILE A 127 -0.71 -5.94 -14.12
CA ILE A 127 -0.26 -6.91 -13.10
C ILE A 127 0.09 -6.21 -11.77
N GLU A 128 0.69 -5.02 -11.83
CA GLU A 128 1.02 -4.24 -10.65
C GLU A 128 -0.24 -3.84 -9.85
N ILE A 129 -1.33 -3.46 -10.53
CA ILE A 129 -2.61 -3.18 -9.88
C ILE A 129 -3.14 -4.43 -9.16
N TRP A 130 -3.11 -5.59 -9.83
CA TRP A 130 -3.55 -6.86 -9.24
C TRP A 130 -2.72 -7.25 -8.00
N ASN A 131 -1.40 -7.08 -8.09
CA ASN A 131 -0.48 -7.38 -6.99
C ASN A 131 -0.61 -6.40 -5.82
N LYS A 132 -0.76 -5.09 -6.09
CA LYS A 132 -1.04 -4.07 -5.06
C LYS A 132 -2.36 -4.32 -4.33
N GLY A 133 -3.34 -4.89 -5.04
CA GLY A 133 -4.59 -5.35 -4.44
C GLY A 133 -4.45 -6.63 -3.60
N ASN A 134 -3.27 -7.24 -3.57
CA ASN A 134 -3.03 -8.56 -2.99
C ASN A 134 -4.11 -9.58 -3.41
N CYS A 135 -4.57 -9.49 -4.67
CA CYS A 135 -5.76 -10.20 -5.12
C CYS A 135 -5.57 -11.72 -5.12
N ASN A 136 -4.34 -12.21 -5.23
CA ASN A 136 -4.05 -13.64 -5.14
C ASN A 136 -4.49 -14.23 -3.80
N SER A 137 -4.44 -13.46 -2.71
CA SER A 137 -4.83 -13.90 -1.35
C SER A 137 -6.35 -14.04 -1.17
N CYS A 138 -7.17 -13.47 -2.07
CA CYS A 138 -8.62 -13.72 -2.07
C CYS A 138 -8.97 -15.15 -2.52
N PHE A 139 -8.05 -15.88 -3.15
CA PHE A 139 -8.34 -17.13 -3.86
C PHE A 139 -7.39 -18.27 -3.47
N ASP A 140 -7.94 -19.49 -3.49
CA ASP A 140 -7.19 -20.74 -3.48
C ASP A 140 -6.86 -21.14 -4.93
N TRP A 141 -5.57 -21.30 -5.22
CA TRP A 141 -5.05 -21.62 -6.56
C TRP A 141 -4.77 -23.12 -6.78
N ASN A 142 -5.36 -24.00 -5.97
CA ASN A 142 -5.10 -25.44 -5.98
C ASN A 142 -5.75 -26.21 -7.15
N GLY A 143 -6.59 -25.55 -7.95
CA GLY A 143 -7.29 -26.14 -9.10
C GLY A 143 -7.06 -25.37 -10.40
N ASN A 144 -7.65 -25.85 -11.50
CA ASN A 144 -7.54 -25.20 -12.81
C ASN A 144 -8.21 -23.81 -12.86
N VAL A 145 -9.19 -23.59 -11.99
CA VAL A 145 -9.88 -22.30 -11.84
C VAL A 145 -9.72 -21.85 -10.39
N PRO A 146 -9.25 -20.62 -10.13
CA PRO A 146 -9.14 -20.09 -8.78
C PRO A 146 -10.53 -19.98 -8.15
N THR A 147 -10.65 -20.48 -6.92
CA THR A 147 -11.89 -20.38 -6.14
C THR A 147 -11.67 -19.47 -4.95
N LEU A 148 -12.67 -18.69 -4.54
CA LEU A 148 -12.56 -17.84 -3.35
C LEU A 148 -12.14 -18.66 -2.13
N SER A 149 -11.17 -18.13 -1.39
CA SER A 149 -10.68 -18.78 -0.18
C SER A 149 -11.80 -18.88 0.86
N ASN A 150 -11.71 -19.88 1.74
CA ASN A 150 -12.72 -20.08 2.78
C ASN A 150 -12.87 -18.83 3.67
N ASP A 151 -11.76 -18.16 3.98
CA ASP A 151 -11.76 -16.93 4.77
C ASP A 151 -12.49 -15.80 4.05
N THR A 152 -12.22 -15.61 2.76
CA THR A 152 -12.89 -14.57 1.94
C THR A 152 -14.40 -14.85 1.81
N LYS A 153 -14.79 -16.12 1.62
CA LYS A 153 -16.21 -16.53 1.59
C LYS A 153 -16.90 -16.25 2.92
N HIS A 154 -16.24 -16.57 4.03
CA HIS A 154 -16.80 -16.35 5.37
C HIS A 154 -16.92 -14.85 5.65
N PHE A 155 -15.88 -14.06 5.35
CA PHE A 155 -15.91 -12.60 5.45
C PHE A 155 -17.10 -12.02 4.67
N ASN A 156 -17.26 -12.43 3.41
CA ASN A 156 -18.35 -11.94 2.56
C ASN A 156 -19.73 -12.28 3.11
N THR A 157 -19.88 -13.43 3.74
CA THR A 157 -21.13 -13.81 4.40
C THR A 157 -21.46 -12.85 5.54
N LEU A 158 -20.51 -12.67 6.47
CA LEU A 158 -20.68 -11.76 7.61
C LEU A 158 -20.88 -10.30 7.17
N PHE A 159 -20.15 -9.87 6.14
CA PHE A 159 -20.29 -8.54 5.55
C PHE A 159 -21.70 -8.34 4.98
N ASN A 160 -22.20 -9.29 4.18
CA ASN A 160 -23.53 -9.21 3.59
C ASN A 160 -24.62 -9.19 4.66
N GLU A 161 -24.49 -9.99 5.71
CA GLU A 161 -25.43 -9.99 6.85
C GLU A 161 -25.41 -8.67 7.61
N THR A 162 -24.22 -8.12 7.87
CA THR A 162 -24.05 -6.82 8.52
C THR A 162 -24.68 -5.71 7.68
N MET A 163 -24.34 -5.63 6.39
CA MET A 163 -24.90 -4.62 5.50
C MET A 163 -26.42 -4.75 5.35
N LYS A 164 -26.94 -5.98 5.29
CA LYS A 164 -28.38 -6.25 5.27
C LYS A 164 -29.06 -5.75 6.55
N CYS A 165 -28.46 -5.97 7.72
CA CYS A 165 -28.97 -5.44 8.98
C CYS A 165 -29.01 -3.90 8.96
N LEU A 166 -27.90 -3.28 8.55
CA LEU A 166 -27.77 -1.82 8.49
C LEU A 166 -28.80 -1.19 7.56
N ILE A 167 -28.98 -1.75 6.35
CA ILE A 167 -29.95 -1.26 5.36
C ILE A 167 -31.38 -1.42 5.88
N ASN A 168 -31.72 -2.58 6.43
CA ASN A 168 -33.10 -2.86 6.89
C ASN A 168 -33.53 -2.00 8.08
N ASN A 169 -32.58 -1.58 8.92
CA ASN A 169 -32.86 -0.78 10.09
C ASN A 169 -32.53 0.70 9.89
N PHE A 170 -32.04 1.10 8.71
CA PHE A 170 -31.64 2.48 8.46
C PHE A 170 -32.81 3.45 8.65
N ASP A 171 -32.68 4.35 9.62
CA ASP A 171 -33.63 5.43 9.88
C ASP A 171 -32.91 6.78 9.80
N PRO A 172 -33.22 7.64 8.81
CA PRO A 172 -32.63 8.97 8.67
C PRO A 172 -32.81 9.88 9.89
N GLN A 173 -33.81 9.61 10.75
CA GLN A 173 -34.13 10.42 11.92
C GLN A 173 -33.62 9.82 13.24
N ASN A 174 -33.32 8.52 13.28
CA ASN A 174 -32.95 7.84 14.53
C ASN A 174 -31.89 6.74 14.35
N ASN A 175 -30.64 7.17 14.17
CA ASN A 175 -29.48 6.28 14.02
C ASN A 175 -29.21 5.39 15.25
N ALA A 176 -29.63 5.78 16.46
CA ALA A 176 -29.32 5.05 17.69
C ALA A 176 -29.91 3.62 17.69
N THR A 177 -31.10 3.46 17.11
CA THR A 177 -31.77 2.16 17.03
C THR A 177 -31.07 1.17 16.08
N VAL A 178 -30.36 1.69 15.07
CA VAL A 178 -29.58 0.89 14.11
C VAL A 178 -28.37 0.29 14.82
N CYS A 179 -27.68 1.12 15.61
CA CYS A 179 -26.49 0.72 16.34
C CYS A 179 -26.81 -0.43 17.31
N GLU A 180 -27.92 -0.34 18.05
CA GLU A 180 -28.31 -1.39 19.01
C GLU A 180 -28.67 -2.71 18.31
N LYS A 181 -29.49 -2.65 17.25
CA LYS A 181 -29.96 -3.85 16.54
C LYS A 181 -28.87 -4.55 15.73
N CYS A 182 -27.92 -3.79 15.18
CA CYS A 182 -26.88 -4.33 14.30
C CYS A 182 -25.51 -4.47 14.98
N MET A 183 -25.40 -4.15 16.28
CA MET A 183 -24.14 -4.25 17.04
C MET A 183 -23.52 -5.65 16.93
N GLN A 184 -24.33 -6.70 17.11
CA GLN A 184 -23.82 -8.07 17.12
C GLN A 184 -23.20 -8.46 15.76
N TYR A 185 -23.90 -8.18 14.65
CA TYR A 185 -23.40 -8.45 13.30
C TYR A 185 -22.09 -7.70 13.02
N TYR A 186 -22.04 -6.42 13.39
CA TYR A 186 -20.83 -5.61 13.24
C TYR A 186 -19.65 -6.15 14.08
N LEU A 187 -19.89 -6.53 15.34
CA LEU A 187 -18.85 -7.09 16.20
C LEU A 187 -18.33 -8.43 15.71
N GLU A 188 -19.21 -9.29 15.19
CA GLU A 188 -18.83 -10.58 14.62
C GLU A 188 -17.93 -10.39 13.39
N LEU A 189 -18.33 -9.48 12.48
CA LEU A 189 -17.52 -9.10 11.33
C LEU A 189 -16.16 -8.50 11.73
N ASP A 190 -16.13 -7.58 12.70
CA ASP A 190 -14.91 -6.92 13.16
C ASP A 190 -13.95 -7.88 13.87
N THR A 191 -14.50 -8.81 14.65
CA THR A 191 -13.73 -9.86 15.33
C THR A 191 -13.13 -10.81 14.31
N PHE A 192 -13.92 -11.26 13.32
CA PHE A 192 -13.41 -12.13 12.27
C PHE A 192 -12.32 -11.43 11.44
N TYR A 193 -12.55 -10.19 10.99
CA TYR A 193 -11.53 -9.42 10.28
C TYR A 193 -10.23 -9.27 11.09
N SER A 194 -10.33 -9.01 12.40
CA SER A 194 -9.16 -8.90 13.28
C SER A 194 -8.41 -10.24 13.44
N SER A 195 -9.10 -11.37 13.28
CA SER A 195 -8.47 -12.70 13.29
C SER A 195 -7.69 -13.01 12.01
N LEU A 196 -8.05 -12.37 10.88
CA LEU A 196 -7.36 -12.52 9.59
C LEU A 196 -6.06 -11.70 9.52
N SER A 197 -5.96 -10.63 10.31
CA SER A 197 -4.78 -9.78 10.35
C SER A 197 -3.74 -10.33 11.32
N THR A 198 -2.64 -10.87 10.80
CA THR A 198 -1.46 -11.25 11.62
C THR A 198 -0.69 -10.04 12.15
N ASP A 199 -0.82 -8.89 11.48
CA ASP A 199 -0.23 -7.61 11.88
C ASP A 199 -1.31 -6.55 12.11
N ALA A 200 -1.06 -5.62 13.03
CA ALA A 200 -1.97 -4.50 13.32
C ALA A 200 -2.28 -3.59 12.11
N ILE A 201 -1.56 -3.77 11.00
CA ILE A 201 -1.68 -3.00 9.74
C ILE A 201 -2.44 -3.80 8.66
N GLY A 202 -2.51 -5.15 8.75
CA GLY A 202 -3.34 -6.00 7.91
C GLY A 202 -3.05 -6.00 6.40
N LEU A 203 -1.86 -5.55 5.97
CA LEU A 203 -1.59 -5.24 4.56
C LEU A 203 -1.01 -6.41 3.74
N ASP A 204 -0.27 -7.33 4.37
CA ASP A 204 0.49 -8.33 3.60
C ASP A 204 -0.26 -9.67 3.40
N SER A 205 -1.21 -10.02 4.26
CA SER A 205 -1.95 -11.30 4.17
C SER A 205 -3.38 -11.18 3.61
N ILE A 206 -4.01 -10.01 3.71
CA ILE A 206 -5.43 -9.83 3.37
C ILE A 206 -5.55 -9.18 2.00
N CYS A 207 -6.51 -9.64 1.20
CA CYS A 207 -6.77 -9.01 -0.09
C CYS A 207 -7.56 -7.69 0.04
N MET A 208 -7.34 -6.78 -0.91
CA MET A 208 -7.83 -5.40 -0.82
C MET A 208 -9.36 -5.29 -0.84
N ASP A 209 -10.05 -6.23 -1.50
CA ASP A 209 -11.53 -6.28 -1.50
C ASP A 209 -12.10 -6.42 -0.07
N VAL A 210 -11.44 -7.22 0.78
CA VAL A 210 -11.81 -7.41 2.19
C VAL A 210 -11.45 -6.18 3.01
N VAL A 211 -10.24 -5.64 2.83
CA VAL A 211 -9.74 -4.44 3.54
C VAL A 211 -10.63 -3.23 3.26
N ASP A 212 -10.95 -2.95 2.01
CA ASP A 212 -11.78 -1.80 1.64
C ASP A 212 -13.24 -1.97 2.09
N SER A 213 -13.78 -3.19 2.01
CA SER A 213 -15.13 -3.50 2.52
C SER A 213 -15.21 -3.28 4.03
N MET A 214 -14.19 -3.70 4.78
CA MET A 214 -14.15 -3.47 6.23
C MET A 214 -13.97 -1.99 6.57
N ASN A 215 -13.06 -1.29 5.88
CA ASN A 215 -12.84 0.14 6.08
C ASN A 215 -14.09 0.97 5.76
N SER A 216 -14.80 0.62 4.68
CA SER A 216 -16.08 1.22 4.31
C SER A 216 -17.14 0.97 5.39
N THR A 217 -17.24 -0.27 5.88
CA THR A 217 -18.17 -0.64 6.96
C THR A 217 -17.87 0.13 8.25
N ARG A 218 -16.61 0.20 8.66
CA ARG A 218 -16.15 1.00 9.82
C ARG A 218 -16.47 2.48 9.64
N SER A 219 -16.31 3.02 8.43
CA SER A 219 -16.67 4.41 8.13
C SER A 219 -18.18 4.65 8.25
N ILE A 220 -19.01 3.75 7.72
CA ILE A 220 -20.48 3.82 7.86
C ILE A 220 -20.87 3.75 9.34
N TRP A 221 -20.31 2.79 10.07
CA TRP A 221 -20.60 2.57 11.49
C TRP A 221 -20.23 3.76 12.37
N SER A 222 -19.01 4.29 12.19
CA SER A 222 -18.46 5.35 13.05
C SER A 222 -18.85 6.76 12.62
N LYS A 223 -18.75 7.09 11.33
CA LYS A 223 -18.95 8.47 10.83
C LYS A 223 -20.39 8.72 10.43
N THR A 224 -20.99 7.82 9.65
CA THR A 224 -22.35 8.01 9.14
C THR A 224 -23.38 7.79 10.24
N LEU A 225 -23.28 6.68 10.97
CA LEU A 225 -24.26 6.29 12.00
C LEU A 225 -23.88 6.79 13.41
N ASN A 226 -22.64 7.23 13.64
CA ASN A 226 -22.15 7.67 14.95
C ASN A 226 -22.26 6.60 16.06
N CYS A 227 -22.26 5.32 15.72
CA CYS A 227 -22.46 4.23 16.67
C CYS A 227 -21.32 4.10 17.71
N CYS A 228 -20.14 4.65 17.43
CA CYS A 228 -19.03 4.67 18.40
C CYS A 228 -19.28 5.57 19.61
N LYS A 229 -20.25 6.51 19.55
CA LYS A 229 -20.58 7.41 20.67
C LYS A 229 -21.33 6.70 21.81
N LEU A 230 -21.86 5.50 21.58
CA LEU A 230 -22.45 4.66 22.64
C LEU A 230 -21.42 4.14 23.64
N ARG A 231 -20.12 4.25 23.32
CA ARG A 231 -19.04 4.03 24.29
C ARG A 231 -18.91 5.30 25.15
N ILE A 232 -19.83 5.49 26.09
CA ILE A 232 -19.65 6.45 27.19
C ILE A 232 -18.40 6.02 27.94
N SER A 233 -17.33 6.76 27.72
CA SER A 233 -15.98 6.39 28.09
C SER A 233 -15.81 6.30 29.62
N PRO A 234 -14.97 5.37 30.12
CA PRO A 234 -14.38 5.43 31.47
C PRO A 234 -13.43 6.63 31.66
N GLU A 235 -13.53 7.66 30.81
CA GLU A 235 -12.74 8.88 30.83
C GLU A 235 -12.94 9.62 32.17
N VAL A 236 -14.16 9.64 32.69
CA VAL A 236 -14.43 10.19 34.03
C VAL A 236 -13.67 9.39 35.10
N VAL A 237 -13.67 8.06 35.02
CA VAL A 237 -12.97 7.19 35.97
C VAL A 237 -11.45 7.38 35.88
N PHE A 238 -10.92 7.53 34.67
CA PHE A 238 -9.51 7.80 34.41
C PHE A 238 -9.09 9.19 34.90
N LEU A 239 -9.88 10.23 34.65
CA LEU A 239 -9.61 11.58 35.13
C LEU A 239 -9.66 11.65 36.66
N CYS A 240 -10.63 10.97 37.28
CA CYS A 240 -10.72 10.87 38.74
C CYS A 240 -9.51 10.15 39.35
N SER A 241 -9.07 9.03 38.76
CA SER A 241 -7.91 8.28 39.27
C SER A 241 -6.59 9.03 39.06
N ALA A 242 -6.39 9.65 37.89
CA ALA A 242 -5.25 10.50 37.61
C ALA A 242 -5.20 11.72 38.55
N GLY A 243 -6.35 12.34 38.82
CA GLY A 243 -6.49 13.42 39.79
C GLY A 243 -6.05 12.97 41.20
N LEU A 244 -6.60 11.85 41.69
CA LEU A 244 -6.25 11.31 43.01
C LEU A 244 -4.74 11.06 43.14
N ILE A 245 -4.13 10.40 42.15
CA ILE A 245 -2.69 10.11 42.14
C ILE A 245 -1.86 11.39 42.12
N SER A 246 -2.29 12.41 41.38
CA SER A 246 -1.62 13.71 41.31
C SER A 246 -1.67 14.48 42.63
N PHE A 247 -2.73 14.30 43.44
CA PHE A 247 -2.86 14.94 44.76
C PHE A 247 -2.10 14.21 45.88
N LEU A 248 -1.75 12.93 45.73
CA LEU A 248 -1.02 12.17 46.76
C LEU A 248 0.31 12.80 47.19
N PRO A 249 1.19 13.29 46.29
CA PRO A 249 2.42 13.98 46.68
C PRO A 249 2.16 15.26 47.47
N LEU A 250 1.14 16.05 47.11
CA LEU A 250 0.78 17.27 47.84
C LEU A 250 0.34 16.94 49.26
N ILE A 251 -0.52 15.93 49.42
CA ILE A 251 -0.97 15.45 50.73
C ILE A 251 0.21 14.91 51.54
N PHE A 252 1.14 14.19 50.92
CA PHE A 252 2.35 13.71 51.57
C PHE A 252 3.25 14.84 52.08
N TYR A 253 3.50 15.88 51.28
CA TYR A 253 4.30 17.02 51.74
C TYR A 253 3.59 17.84 52.82
N LEU A 254 2.26 17.99 52.74
CA LEU A 254 1.47 18.64 53.77
C LEU A 254 1.48 17.83 55.07
N SER A 255 1.34 16.51 55.01
CA SER A 255 1.38 15.65 56.20
C SER A 255 2.76 15.66 56.86
N VAL A 256 3.85 15.67 56.08
CA VAL A 256 5.20 15.85 56.64
C VAL A 256 5.36 17.21 57.31
N ARG A 257 4.78 18.27 56.75
CA ARG A 257 4.88 19.63 57.31
C ARG A 257 4.07 19.83 58.59
N TYR A 258 2.85 19.28 58.67
CA TYR A 258 1.92 19.53 59.77
C TYR A 258 1.83 18.38 60.78
N CYS A 259 2.06 17.14 60.37
CA CYS A 259 2.04 15.95 61.22
C CYS A 259 3.44 15.34 61.44
N GLY A 260 4.49 15.89 60.82
CA GLY A 260 5.85 15.53 61.16
C GLY A 260 6.12 15.84 62.64
N PRO A 261 6.78 14.95 63.40
CA PRO A 261 7.13 15.25 64.77
C PRO A 261 7.94 16.53 64.77
N ILE A 262 7.54 17.50 65.61
CA ILE A 262 8.44 18.56 66.07
C ILE A 262 9.66 17.78 66.56
N ARG A 263 10.74 17.78 65.79
CA ARG A 263 12.01 17.22 66.25
C ARG A 263 12.40 18.13 67.40
N ASP A 264 12.02 17.75 68.62
CA ASP A 264 12.73 18.18 69.81
C ASP A 264 14.19 17.93 69.48
N LEU A 265 14.90 19.04 69.24
CA LEU A 265 16.30 19.02 68.88
C LEU A 265 16.98 18.09 69.90
N PRO A 266 17.61 16.97 69.51
CA PRO A 266 18.20 16.08 70.49
C PRO A 266 19.17 16.94 71.31
N LYS A 267 18.96 16.97 72.64
CA LYS A 267 19.76 17.71 73.63
C LYS A 267 21.27 17.34 73.63
N VAL A 268 21.72 16.57 72.64
CA VAL A 268 23.06 16.03 72.45
C VAL A 268 24.02 17.05 71.81
N LEU A 269 23.53 18.17 71.24
CA LEU A 269 24.38 19.31 70.85
C LEU A 269 24.31 20.47 71.85
N ARG A 270 24.13 20.18 73.14
CA ARG A 270 24.27 21.17 74.23
C ARG A 270 25.44 20.85 75.15
N GLU A 271 26.54 20.32 74.63
CA GLU A 271 27.84 20.53 75.27
C GLU A 271 28.37 21.91 74.89
N SER A 272 28.11 22.87 75.78
CA SER A 272 28.72 24.19 75.72
C SER A 272 30.22 24.07 75.99
N ARG A 273 31.04 23.91 74.94
CA ARG A 273 32.49 24.18 75.02
C ARG A 273 32.80 25.53 75.67
N PHE A 274 31.85 26.47 75.57
CA PHE A 274 31.86 27.77 76.23
C PHE A 274 31.94 27.70 77.77
N LYS A 275 31.31 26.71 78.43
CA LYS A 275 31.43 26.55 79.90
C LYS A 275 32.81 26.06 80.34
N GLN A 276 33.46 25.20 79.55
CA GLN A 276 34.82 24.73 79.84
C GLN A 276 35.86 25.86 79.72
N THR A 277 35.70 26.76 78.75
CA THR A 277 36.58 27.93 78.61
C THR A 277 36.43 28.91 79.78
N ILE A 278 35.20 29.16 80.25
CA ILE A 278 34.97 30.04 81.41
C ILE A 278 35.56 29.44 82.69
N LEU A 279 35.34 28.15 82.97
CA LEU A 279 35.89 27.50 84.17
C LEU A 279 37.43 27.48 84.18
N ARG A 280 38.09 27.30 83.02
CA ARG A 280 39.55 27.45 82.93
C ARG A 280 40.03 28.87 83.18
N SER A 281 39.30 29.88 82.73
CA SER A 281 39.67 31.29 82.94
C SER A 281 39.46 31.79 84.38
N VAL A 282 38.58 31.13 85.14
CA VAL A 282 38.31 31.44 86.55
C VAL A 282 39.39 30.80 87.44
N ASN A 283 39.77 29.54 87.19
CA ASN A 283 40.84 28.88 87.95
C ASN A 283 42.23 29.49 87.74
N SER A 284 42.48 30.19 86.62
CA SER A 284 43.76 30.88 86.37
C SER A 284 43.88 32.25 87.06
N ARG A 285 42.90 32.67 87.87
CA ARG A 285 42.91 33.95 88.61
C ARG A 285 43.00 33.79 90.13
N GLU A 286 43.14 32.57 90.64
CA GLU A 286 43.28 32.28 92.07
C GLU A 286 44.70 31.80 92.46
N ASP A 287 45.69 31.95 91.58
CA ASP A 287 47.12 31.89 91.91
C ASP A 287 47.69 33.32 92.11
#